data_AF-A0A965EJS9-F1
#
_entry.id   AF-A0A965EJS9-F1
#
_cell.length_a   1.000
_cell.length_b   1.000
_cell.length_c   1.000
_cell.angle_alpha   90.00
_cell.angle_beta   90.00
_cell.angle_gamma   90.00
#
_symmetry.space_group_name_H-M   'P 1'
#
loop_
_entity.id
_entity.type
_entity.pdbx_description
1 polymer ?
#
loop_
_entity_poly.entity_id
_entity_poly.type
_entity_poly.pdbx_seq_one_letter_code
_entity_poly.pdbx_strand_id
1 'polypeptide(L)' 'MIGYICTPEEKDLIQGQYYTPYQFFNCVQDINGVWFLFLSDEDKPEVEASEYAWVLDLPEAEYIPPPPPPFPGLE' A
#
# COMPACT_ATOMS: atom_id res chain seq x y z
N MET A 1 1.67 -5.60 -10.84
CA MET A 1 0.41 -5.26 -10.12
C MET A 1 0.34 -3.75 -10.06
N ILE A 2 -0.81 -3.13 -10.36
CA ILE A 2 -0.94 -1.67 -10.28
C ILE A 2 -1.34 -1.29 -8.85
N GLY A 3 -0.70 -0.28 -8.28
CA GLY A 3 -1.01 0.24 -6.95
C GLY A 3 -0.73 1.73 -6.86
N TYR A 4 -1.27 2.36 -5.82
CA TYR A 4 -1.08 3.78 -5.51
C TYR A 4 0.30 4.02 -4.93
N ILE A 5 1.04 5.00 -5.45
CA ILE A 5 2.35 5.39 -4.93
C ILE A 5 2.18 6.33 -3.75
N CYS A 6 2.88 6.03 -2.65
CA CYS A 6 2.95 6.90 -1.48
C CYS A 6 4.37 7.45 -1.31
N THR A 7 4.49 8.71 -0.94
CA THR A 7 5.68 9.24 -0.28
C THR A 7 5.86 8.60 1.11
N PRO A 8 7.06 8.63 1.70
CA PRO A 8 7.26 8.17 3.07
C PRO A 8 6.32 8.84 4.07
N GLU A 9 6.07 10.15 3.91
CA GLU A 9 5.17 10.93 4.76
C GLU A 9 3.71 10.49 4.60
N GLU A 10 3.22 10.33 3.37
CA GLU A 10 1.85 9.81 3.10
C GLU A 10 1.66 8.40 3.65
N LYS A 11 2.67 7.53 3.47
CA LYS A 11 2.68 6.18 4.04
C LYS A 11 2.59 6.23 5.57
N ASP A 12 3.37 7.10 6.22
CA ASP A 12 3.37 7.19 7.68
C ASP A 12 2.04 7.71 8.25
N LEU A 13 1.29 8.49 7.48
CA LEU A 13 -0.05 8.94 7.86
C LEU A 13 -1.08 7.82 7.87
N ILE A 14 -0.97 6.86 6.95
CA ILE A 14 -2.01 5.83 6.76
C ILE A 14 -1.62 4.45 7.29
N GLN A 15 -0.32 4.14 7.44
CA GLN A 15 0.14 2.80 7.83
C GLN A 15 -0.50 2.34 9.15
N GLY A 16 -1.22 1.22 9.09
CA GLY A 16 -1.92 0.65 10.24
C GLY A 16 -3.19 1.39 10.66
N GLN A 17 -3.59 2.47 9.96
CA GLN A 17 -4.85 3.14 10.21
C GLN A 17 -6.01 2.32 9.66
N TYR A 18 -7.06 2.21 10.46
CA TYR A 18 -8.27 1.48 10.12
C TYR A 18 -9.22 2.40 9.35
N TYR A 19 -9.64 1.97 8.16
CA TYR A 19 -10.68 2.65 7.36
C TYR A 19 -12.04 1.96 7.47
N THR A 20 -12.08 0.74 8.01
CA THR A 20 -13.29 0.06 8.50
C THR A 20 -12.99 -0.58 9.86
N PRO A 21 -13.98 -1.13 10.60
CA PRO A 21 -13.72 -1.78 11.88
C PRO A 21 -12.76 -2.97 11.83
N TYR A 22 -12.49 -3.55 10.66
CA TYR A 22 -11.71 -4.77 10.50
C TYR A 22 -10.61 -4.69 9.43
N GLN A 23 -10.54 -3.59 8.67
CA GLN A 23 -9.54 -3.40 7.61
C GLN A 23 -8.70 -2.16 7.89
N PHE A 24 -7.41 -2.26 7.58
CA PHE A 24 -6.43 -1.20 7.79
C PHE A 24 -5.48 -1.11 6.59
N PHE A 25 -4.91 0.08 6.38
CA PHE A 25 -3.95 0.26 5.30
C PHE A 25 -2.61 -0.40 5.66
N ASN A 26 -2.07 -1.15 4.71
CA ASN A 26 -0.74 -1.71 4.80
C ASN A 26 0.04 -1.41 3.52
N CYS A 27 0.96 -0.46 3.59
CA CYS A 27 1.83 -0.13 2.48
C CYS A 27 3.01 -1.09 2.43
N VAL A 28 3.46 -1.41 1.22
CA VAL A 28 4.64 -2.25 0.98
C VAL A 28 5.63 -1.51 0.10
N GLN A 29 6.92 -1.80 0.28
CA GLN A 29 7.98 -1.17 -0.49
C GLN A 29 8.40 -2.09 -1.64
N ASP A 30 8.57 -1.51 -2.82
CA ASP A 30 9.08 -2.21 -4.00
C ASP A 30 10.61 -2.35 -3.98
N ILE A 31 11.18 -2.98 -5.02
CA ILE A 31 12.64 -3.15 -5.16
C ILE A 31 13.41 -1.81 -5.32
N ASN A 32 12.75 -0.74 -5.74
CA ASN A 32 13.34 0.58 -5.96
C ASN A 32 13.20 1.51 -4.74
N GLY A 33 12.59 1.03 -3.65
CA GLY A 33 12.37 1.83 -2.46
C GLY A 33 11.10 2.69 -2.50
N VAL A 34 10.24 2.52 -3.50
CA VAL A 34 8.96 3.23 -3.65
C VAL A 34 7.89 2.50 -2.85
N TRP A 35 7.06 3.25 -2.12
CA TRP A 35 5.96 2.70 -1.32
C TRP A 35 4.69 2.60 -2.15
N PHE A 36 3.99 1.48 -1.98
CA PHE A 36 2.75 1.18 -2.67
C PHE A 36 1.65 0.80 -1.67
N LEU A 37 0.45 1.31 -1.94
CA LEU A 37 -0.79 0.83 -1.36
C LEU A 37 -1.62 0.11 -2.42
N PHE A 38 -2.19 -1.03 -2.04
CA PHE A 38 -3.11 -1.79 -2.86
C PHE A 38 -4.49 -1.83 -2.21
N LEU A 39 -5.50 -1.46 -2.98
CA LEU A 39 -6.90 -1.50 -2.59
C LEU A 39 -7.66 -2.30 -3.65
N SER A 40 -8.52 -3.21 -3.22
CA SER A 40 -9.46 -3.86 -4.12
C SER A 40 -10.56 -2.88 -4.54
N ASP A 41 -11.32 -3.21 -5.59
CA ASP A 41 -12.48 -2.38 -5.97
C ASP A 41 -13.57 -2.34 -4.88
N GLU A 42 -13.60 -3.32 -3.97
CA GLU A 42 -14.50 -3.35 -2.81
C GLU A 42 -14.01 -2.44 -1.67
N ASP A 43 -12.70 -2.19 -1.55
CA ASP A 43 -12.14 -1.29 -0.54
C ASP A 43 -12.39 0.18 -0.89
N LYS A 44 -12.39 0.53 -2.18
CA LYS A 44 -12.43 1.93 -2.63
C LYS A 44 -13.64 2.72 -2.09
N PRO A 45 -14.88 2.21 -2.11
CA PRO A 45 -16.03 2.93 -1.54
C PRO A 45 -15.90 3.19 -0.04
N GLU A 46 -15.32 2.27 0.72
CA GLU A 46 -15.10 2.43 2.17
C GLU A 46 -14.01 3.47 2.44
N VAL A 47 -12.93 3.46 1.66
CA VAL A 47 -11.87 4.47 1.73
C VAL A 47 -12.39 5.85 1.33
N GLU A 48 -13.19 5.94 0.26
CA GLU A 48 -13.84 7.18 -0.20
C GLU A 48 -14.77 7.78 0.87
N ALA A 49 -15.44 6.94 1.66
CA ALA A 49 -16.29 7.37 2.77
C ALA A 49 -15.52 7.74 4.06
N SER A 50 -14.20 7.51 4.10
CA SER A 50 -13.33 7.77 5.25
C SER A 50 -12.60 9.11 5.15
N GLU A 51 -11.87 9.50 6.20
CA GLU A 51 -10.96 10.67 6.17
C GLU A 51 -9.77 10.50 5.21
N TYR A 52 -9.55 9.28 4.71
CA TYR A 52 -8.43 8.91 3.84
C TYR A 52 -8.81 8.90 2.35
N ALA A 53 -9.94 9.47 1.95
CA ALA A 53 -10.39 9.50 0.55
C ALA A 53 -9.32 10.03 -0.42
N TRP A 54 -8.47 10.96 0.03
CA TRP A 54 -7.35 11.54 -0.73
C TRP A 54 -6.35 10.49 -1.26
N VAL A 55 -6.28 9.31 -0.64
CA VAL A 55 -5.43 8.20 -1.07
C VAL A 55 -5.81 7.71 -2.47
N LEU A 56 -7.08 7.81 -2.84
CA LEU A 56 -7.59 7.36 -4.15
C LEU A 56 -7.17 8.29 -5.30
N ASP A 57 -6.66 9.49 -4.99
CA ASP A 57 -6.13 10.46 -5.96
C ASP A 57 -4.61 10.32 -6.16
N LEU A 58 -3.95 9.44 -5.40
CA LEU A 58 -2.52 9.22 -5.53
C LEU A 58 -2.15 8.65 -6.90
N PRO A 59 -0.95 8.94 -7.42
CA PRO A 59 -0.52 8.41 -8.71
C PRO A 59 -0.39 6.89 -8.66
N GLU A 60 -0.86 6.21 -9.71
CA GLU A 60 -0.73 4.77 -9.85
C GLU A 60 0.52 4.39 -10.66
N ALA A 61 1.15 3.27 -10.28
CA ALA A 61 2.25 2.69 -11.06
C ALA A 61 2.30 1.16 -10.93
N GLU A 62 3.14 0.55 -11.77
CA GLU A 62 3.44 -0.87 -11.66
C GLU A 62 4.41 -1.14 -10.50
N TYR A 63 4.00 -2.02 -9.59
CA TYR A 63 4.83 -2.54 -8.52
C TYR A 63 5.76 -3.65 -8.99
N ILE A 64 7.03 -3.54 -8.61
CA ILE A 64 8.07 -4.54 -8.88
C ILE A 64 8.48 -5.19 -7.54
N PRO A 65 8.16 -6.46 -7.30
CA PRO A 65 8.43 -7.11 -6.02
C PRO A 65 9.94 -7.23 -5.76
N PRO A 66 10.39 -7.09 -4.50
CA PRO A 66 11.76 -7.41 -4.14
C PRO A 66 12.06 -8.90 -4.37
N PRO A 67 13.35 -9.27 -4.55
CA PRO A 67 13.72 -10.67 -4.67
C PRO A 67 13.28 -11.42 -3.41
N PRO A 68 12.89 -12.70 -3.55
CA PRO A 68 12.54 -13.50 -2.39
C PRO A 68 13.73 -13.56 -1.42
N PRO A 69 13.48 -13.59 -0.10
CA PRO A 69 14.55 -13.79 0.86
C PRO A 69 15.28 -15.11 0.55
N PRO A 70 16.59 -15.19 0.81
CA PRO A 70 17.34 -16.43 0.62
C PRO A 70 16.70 -17.56 1.42
N PHE A 71 16.62 -18.75 0.83
CA PHE A 71 16.11 -19.93 1.52
C PHE A 71 16.98 -20.24 2.75
N PRO A 72 16.40 -20.40 3.95
CA PRO A 72 17.17 -20.77 5.13
C PRO A 72 17.88 -22.12 4.90
N GLY A 73 19.20 -22.17 5.08
CA GLY A 73 19.97 -23.43 5.15
C GLY A 73 20.63 -23.92 3.86
N LEU A 74 20.75 -23.09 2.81
CA LEU A 74 21.69 -23.34 1.71
C LEU A 74 22.96 -22.52 1.92
N GLU A 75 23.82 -22.97 2.84
CA GLU A 75 25.25 -22.61 2.87
C GLU A 75 26.08 -23.79 2.38
#